data_AF-A0A8T7FS09-F1
#
_entry.id   AF-A0A8T7FS09-F1
#
_cell.length_a   1.000
_cell.length_b   1.000
_cell.length_c   1.000
_cell.angle_alpha   90.00
_cell.angle_beta   90.00
_cell.angle_gamma   90.00
#
_symmetry.space_group_name_H-M   'P 1'
#
loop_
_entity.id
_entity.type
_entity.pdbx_description
1 polymer ?
#
loop_
_entity_poly.entity_id
_entity_poly.type
_entity_poly.pdbx_seq_one_letter_code
_entity_poly.pdbx_strand_id
1 'polypeptide(L)'
;MNKHLLSIAIVFSVALPIVGCVGGYWYGSQIDWFRLSPPPAKPSHIVGIGFENSPEGDFAFVIQTVNGDRYYYRESGAEHWVEAKEERVRWFEEGNQPCGATARPFIPPPPGKVIECVEYAGPYAEQEPEVYVKQLVLLDDSSVWKWSYPRSLIYAIIRRNILFGFLGLLAGGLLGAIVFFTIRNSNKSEKFDSLAQS
;
A
#
# COMPACT_ATOMS: atom_id res chain seq x y z
N MET A 1 30.55 21.51 27.34
CA MET A 1 29.39 20.61 27.11
C MET A 1 29.84 19.15 27.20
N ASN A 2 29.13 18.30 27.96
CA ASN A 2 29.50 16.89 28.12
C ASN A 2 29.35 16.18 26.76
N LYS A 3 30.42 15.58 26.22
CA LYS A 3 30.42 14.91 24.89
C LYS A 3 29.25 13.92 24.76
N HIS A 4 28.86 13.32 25.87
CA HIS A 4 27.72 12.41 25.97
C HIS A 4 26.37 13.03 25.57
N LEU A 5 26.08 14.29 25.92
CA LEU A 5 24.80 14.94 25.57
C LEU A 5 24.68 15.25 24.08
N LEU A 6 25.80 15.63 23.44
CA LEU A 6 25.84 15.88 21.99
C LEU A 6 25.67 14.57 21.21
N SER A 7 26.35 13.50 21.65
CA SER A 7 26.19 12.17 21.04
C SER A 7 24.77 11.65 21.15
N ILE A 8 24.11 11.83 22.31
CA ILE A 8 22.70 11.44 22.50
C ILE A 8 21.80 12.21 21.54
N ALA A 9 21.95 13.54 21.44
CA ALA A 9 21.11 14.36 20.55
C ALA A 9 21.21 13.92 19.08
N ILE A 10 22.43 13.68 18.58
CA ILE A 10 22.66 13.22 17.20
C ILE A 10 22.00 11.85 16.98
N VAL A 11 22.14 10.91 17.92
CA VAL A 11 21.54 9.58 17.82
C VAL A 11 20.01 9.68 17.76
N PHE A 12 19.38 10.48 18.62
CA PHE A 12 17.92 10.64 18.61
C PHE A 12 17.40 11.35 17.35
N SER A 13 18.11 12.36 16.84
CA SER A 13 17.74 13.06 15.61
C SER A 13 17.77 12.17 14.36
N VAL A 14 18.60 11.12 14.36
CA VAL A 14 18.67 10.14 13.25
C VAL A 14 17.75 8.94 13.50
N ALA A 15 17.69 8.44 14.73
CA ALA A 15 16.92 7.24 15.05
C ALA A 15 15.40 7.46 14.98
N LEU A 16 14.89 8.62 15.40
CA LEU A 16 13.44 8.88 15.43
C LEU A 16 12.78 8.88 14.04
N PRO A 17 13.35 9.56 13.01
CA PRO A 17 12.84 9.46 11.64
C PRO A 17 12.87 8.02 11.11
N ILE A 18 13.95 7.28 11.36
CA ILE A 18 14.08 5.89 10.91
C ILE A 18 13.00 5.00 11.54
N VAL A 19 12.78 5.12 12.85
CA VAL A 19 11.72 4.36 13.54
C VAL A 19 10.34 4.72 13.00
N GLY A 20 10.08 6.01 12.71
CA GLY A 20 8.84 6.44 12.07
C GLY A 20 8.62 5.83 10.69
N CYS A 21 9.65 5.84 9.84
CA CYS A 21 9.62 5.24 8.51
C CYS A 21 9.43 3.71 8.58
N VAL A 22 10.16 3.02 9.46
CA VAL A 22 10.06 1.56 9.64
C VAL A 22 8.70 1.16 10.18
N GLY A 23 8.16 1.89 11.17
CA GLY A 23 6.82 1.65 11.70
C GLY A 23 5.73 1.87 10.66
N GLY A 24 5.86 2.91 9.83
CA GLY A 24 4.98 3.16 8.69
C GLY A 24 5.00 2.04 7.65
N TYR A 25 6.21 1.55 7.32
CA TYR A 25 6.39 0.42 6.40
C TYR A 25 5.80 -0.88 6.94
N TRP A 26 6.08 -1.23 8.21
CA TRP A 26 5.59 -2.47 8.84
C TRP A 26 4.06 -2.52 8.96
N TYR A 27 3.42 -1.37 9.21
CA TYR A 27 1.96 -1.29 9.22
C TYR A 27 1.38 -1.45 7.80
N GLY A 28 2.05 -0.88 6.79
CA GLY A 28 1.69 -1.05 5.37
C GLY A 28 1.93 -2.47 4.83
N SER A 29 2.86 -3.23 5.40
CA SER A 29 3.19 -4.59 4.95
C SER A 29 2.19 -5.66 5.41
N GLN A 30 1.15 -5.31 6.17
CA GLN A 30 0.06 -6.25 6.49
C GLN A 30 -0.92 -6.46 5.33
N ILE A 31 -0.73 -5.73 4.23
CA ILE A 31 -1.49 -5.91 3.00
C ILE A 31 -0.70 -6.84 2.10
N ASP A 32 -1.21 -8.05 1.85
CA ASP A 32 -0.53 -9.04 1.03
C ASP A 32 -1.42 -9.54 -0.12
N TRP A 33 -0.81 -10.23 -1.06
CA TRP A 33 -1.49 -10.97 -2.11
C TRP A 33 -2.17 -12.21 -1.52
N PHE A 34 -3.40 -12.47 -1.95
CA PHE A 34 -4.15 -13.66 -1.58
C PHE A 34 -4.28 -14.57 -2.78
N ARG A 35 -3.76 -15.79 -2.65
CA ARG A 35 -3.91 -16.82 -3.67
C ARG A 35 -5.36 -17.27 -3.69
N LEU A 36 -5.98 -17.26 -4.88
CA LEU A 36 -7.28 -17.88 -5.07
C LEU A 36 -7.13 -19.41 -5.11
N SER A 37 -8.19 -20.13 -4.73
CA SER A 37 -8.22 -21.58 -4.96
C SER A 37 -7.98 -21.87 -6.46
N PRO A 38 -7.39 -23.02 -6.82
CA PRO A 38 -7.18 -23.36 -8.23
C PRO A 38 -8.52 -23.45 -8.98
N PRO A 39 -8.62 -22.88 -10.19
CA PRO A 39 -9.81 -23.04 -11.02
C PRO A 39 -9.95 -24.47 -11.56
N PRO A 40 -11.15 -24.88 -12.02
CA PRO A 40 -11.41 -26.24 -12.51
C PRO A 40 -10.56 -26.64 -13.73
N ALA A 41 -10.12 -25.67 -14.52
CA ALA A 41 -9.20 -25.85 -15.63
C ALA A 41 -8.17 -24.73 -15.68
N LYS A 42 -7.07 -24.96 -16.42
CA LYS A 42 -5.92 -24.04 -16.49
C LYS A 42 -6.38 -22.66 -17.01
N PRO A 43 -6.19 -21.57 -16.24
CA PRO A 43 -6.51 -20.22 -16.70
C PRO A 43 -5.56 -19.81 -17.82
N SER A 44 -6.10 -19.13 -18.83
CA SER A 44 -5.34 -18.56 -19.94
C SER A 44 -5.45 -17.05 -20.03
N HIS A 45 -6.55 -16.46 -19.52
CA HIS A 45 -6.82 -15.04 -19.61
C HIS A 45 -7.62 -14.54 -18.42
N ILE A 46 -7.39 -13.30 -17.97
CA ILE A 46 -8.28 -12.61 -17.02
C ILE A 46 -9.30 -11.85 -17.84
N VAL A 47 -10.57 -12.25 -17.73
CA VAL A 47 -11.65 -11.54 -18.43
C VAL A 47 -11.95 -10.22 -17.74
N GLY A 48 -11.94 -10.20 -16.39
CA GLY A 48 -12.15 -8.98 -15.66
C GLY A 48 -12.52 -9.16 -14.19
N ILE A 49 -12.66 -8.03 -13.51
CA ILE A 49 -13.23 -7.90 -12.18
C ILE A 49 -14.54 -7.11 -12.31
N GLY A 50 -15.59 -7.51 -11.58
CA GLY A 50 -16.89 -6.87 -11.64
C GLY A 50 -17.82 -7.36 -10.54
N PHE A 51 -19.13 -7.21 -10.72
CA PHE A 51 -20.12 -7.56 -9.71
C PHE A 51 -21.05 -8.69 -10.17
N GLU A 52 -21.42 -9.59 -9.25
CA GLU A 52 -22.24 -10.76 -9.61
C GLU A 52 -23.68 -10.37 -10.03
N ASN A 53 -24.29 -9.33 -9.43
CA ASN A 53 -25.71 -9.02 -9.61
C ASN A 53 -26.12 -7.53 -9.72
N SER A 54 -25.29 -6.57 -9.28
CA SER A 54 -25.51 -5.12 -9.41
C SER A 54 -24.24 -4.38 -8.96
N PRO A 55 -24.09 -3.05 -9.16
CA PRO A 55 -22.98 -2.29 -8.57
C PRO A 55 -22.84 -2.45 -7.05
N GLU A 56 -23.90 -2.91 -6.38
CA GLU A 56 -24.00 -3.13 -4.93
C GLU A 56 -23.77 -4.60 -4.53
N GLY A 57 -23.52 -5.51 -5.50
CA GLY A 57 -23.35 -6.94 -5.27
C GLY A 57 -21.95 -7.36 -4.83
N ASP A 58 -21.77 -8.65 -4.50
CA ASP A 58 -20.44 -9.20 -4.22
C ASP A 58 -19.54 -9.10 -5.46
N PHE A 59 -18.30 -8.68 -5.25
CA PHE A 59 -17.29 -8.65 -6.31
C PHE A 59 -16.97 -10.08 -6.77
N ALA A 60 -16.91 -10.26 -8.08
CA ALA A 60 -16.51 -11.50 -8.72
C ALA A 60 -15.29 -11.28 -9.63
N PHE A 61 -14.38 -12.26 -9.63
CA PHE A 61 -13.22 -12.29 -10.50
C PHE A 61 -13.46 -13.29 -11.62
N VAL A 62 -13.39 -12.87 -12.88
CA VAL A 62 -13.70 -13.72 -14.04
C VAL A 62 -12.43 -14.05 -14.80
N ILE A 63 -12.25 -15.35 -15.04
CA ILE A 63 -11.15 -15.88 -15.85
C ILE A 63 -11.72 -16.67 -17.03
N GLN A 64 -10.90 -16.79 -18.07
CA GLN A 64 -11.10 -17.72 -19.16
C GLN A 64 -10.00 -18.78 -19.10
N THR A 65 -10.38 -20.03 -19.35
CA THR A 65 -9.49 -21.17 -19.36
C THR A 65 -9.00 -21.49 -20.77
N VAL A 66 -7.95 -22.31 -20.87
CA VAL A 66 -7.40 -22.77 -22.16
C VAL A 66 -8.42 -23.48 -23.06
N ASN A 67 -9.50 -24.01 -22.49
CA ASN A 67 -10.59 -24.67 -23.24
C ASN A 67 -11.61 -23.67 -23.78
N GLY A 68 -11.51 -22.39 -23.42
CA GLY A 68 -12.48 -21.36 -23.74
C GLY A 68 -13.54 -21.15 -22.66
N ASP A 69 -13.69 -22.10 -21.72
CA ASP A 69 -14.65 -22.02 -20.61
C ASP A 69 -14.34 -20.82 -19.70
N ARG A 70 -15.38 -20.16 -19.21
CA ARG A 70 -15.27 -18.97 -18.35
C ARG A 70 -15.79 -19.28 -16.96
N TYR A 71 -15.08 -18.83 -15.93
CA TYR A 71 -15.45 -19.05 -14.53
C TYR A 71 -15.36 -17.74 -13.76
N TYR A 72 -16.29 -17.54 -12.82
CA TYR A 72 -16.21 -16.47 -11.85
C TYR A 72 -15.90 -17.00 -10.45
N TYR A 73 -15.08 -16.27 -9.71
CA TYR A 73 -14.70 -16.57 -8.34
C TYR A 73 -15.66 -15.90 -7.36
N ARG A 74 -16.29 -16.69 -6.48
CA ARG A 74 -17.05 -16.21 -5.32
C ARG A 74 -16.22 -16.33 -4.04
N GLU A 75 -16.12 -15.23 -3.31
CA GLU A 75 -15.47 -15.24 -1.99
C GLU A 75 -16.30 -16.01 -0.96
N SER A 76 -17.63 -15.99 -1.10
CA SER A 76 -18.59 -16.67 -0.24
C SER A 76 -19.14 -17.94 -0.92
N GLY A 77 -19.18 -19.06 -0.18
CA GLY A 77 -19.82 -20.31 -0.63
C GLY A 77 -18.94 -21.55 -0.57
N ALA A 78 -19.55 -22.71 -0.86
CA ALA A 78 -18.88 -24.02 -0.86
C ALA A 78 -18.06 -24.26 -2.16
N GLU A 79 -18.48 -23.65 -3.27
CA GLU A 79 -17.79 -23.70 -4.55
C GLU A 79 -17.31 -22.30 -4.92
N HIS A 80 -16.00 -22.11 -4.91
CA HIS A 80 -15.41 -20.81 -5.22
C HIS A 80 -15.44 -20.48 -6.71
N TRP A 81 -15.28 -21.47 -7.59
CA TRP A 81 -15.30 -21.26 -9.04
C TRP A 81 -16.58 -21.79 -9.64
N VAL A 82 -17.35 -20.89 -10.25
CA VAL A 82 -18.62 -21.24 -10.89
C VAL A 82 -18.59 -20.83 -12.34
N GLU A 83 -19.12 -21.69 -13.21
CA GLU A 83 -19.17 -21.44 -14.64
C GLU A 83 -19.97 -20.16 -14.96
N ALA A 84 -19.36 -19.27 -15.74
CA ALA A 84 -19.93 -17.99 -16.11
C ALA A 84 -20.76 -18.12 -17.39
N LYS A 85 -22.07 -17.88 -17.29
CA LYS A 85 -22.95 -17.80 -18.46
C LYS A 85 -22.65 -16.54 -19.27
N GLU A 86 -22.66 -16.64 -20.59
CA GLU A 86 -22.19 -15.62 -21.55
C GLU A 86 -22.79 -14.23 -21.34
N GLU A 87 -24.11 -14.14 -21.05
CA GLU A 87 -24.82 -12.88 -20.77
C GLU A 87 -24.29 -12.13 -19.55
N ARG A 88 -23.69 -12.85 -18.59
CA ARG A 88 -23.12 -12.26 -17.37
C ARG A 88 -21.72 -11.70 -17.58
N VAL A 89 -20.97 -12.20 -18.57
CA VAL A 89 -19.55 -11.84 -18.74
C VAL A 89 -19.37 -10.46 -19.38
N ARG A 90 -20.31 -10.00 -20.20
CA ARG A 90 -20.24 -8.70 -20.89
C ARG A 90 -20.01 -7.51 -19.95
N TRP A 91 -20.64 -7.53 -18.78
CA TRP A 91 -20.50 -6.46 -17.78
C TRP A 91 -19.12 -6.40 -17.13
N PHE A 92 -18.33 -7.47 -17.22
CA PHE A 92 -16.98 -7.53 -16.69
C PHE A 92 -15.96 -6.96 -17.66
N GLU A 93 -16.21 -6.93 -18.97
CA GLU A 93 -15.21 -6.45 -19.94
C GLU A 93 -15.12 -4.90 -19.97
N GLU A 94 -16.17 -4.19 -19.54
CA GLU A 94 -16.30 -2.73 -19.75
C GLU A 94 -15.69 -1.85 -18.65
N GLY A 95 -15.31 -2.40 -17.49
CA GLY A 95 -14.82 -1.64 -16.32
C GLY A 95 -13.35 -1.81 -15.98
N ASN A 96 -12.62 -2.61 -16.77
CA ASN A 96 -11.29 -3.10 -16.39
C ASN A 96 -10.17 -2.38 -17.14
N GLN A 97 -9.11 -2.06 -16.42
CA GLN A 97 -7.90 -1.49 -16.98
C GLN A 97 -6.78 -2.52 -16.85
N PRO A 98 -5.90 -2.66 -17.87
CA PRO A 98 -4.66 -3.40 -17.66
C PRO A 98 -3.92 -2.75 -16.50
N CYS A 99 -3.30 -3.56 -15.65
CA CYS A 99 -2.51 -2.99 -14.56
C CYS A 99 -1.42 -2.10 -15.13
N GLY A 100 -1.57 -0.79 -14.92
CA GLY A 100 -0.57 0.17 -15.36
C GLY A 100 0.73 -0.04 -14.59
N ALA A 101 1.84 0.41 -15.17
CA ALA A 101 3.10 0.61 -14.46
C ALA A 101 3.02 1.72 -13.38
N THR A 102 1.80 2.14 -13.00
CA THR A 102 1.53 3.11 -11.95
C THR A 102 1.96 2.55 -10.62
N ALA A 103 3.24 2.79 -10.35
CA ALA A 103 3.94 2.85 -9.08
C ALA A 103 3.02 3.26 -7.93
N ARG A 104 2.29 2.28 -7.40
CA ARG A 104 1.70 2.36 -6.08
C ARG A 104 2.72 1.70 -5.16
N PRO A 105 3.66 2.47 -4.57
CA PRO A 105 4.76 1.90 -3.75
C PRO A 105 4.26 1.15 -2.52
N PHE A 106 2.96 1.21 -2.24
CA PHE A 106 2.27 0.53 -1.15
C PHE A 106 1.62 -0.79 -1.57
N ILE A 107 1.55 -1.13 -2.86
CA ILE A 107 1.13 -2.47 -3.28
C ILE A 107 2.39 -3.36 -3.25
N PRO A 108 2.39 -4.47 -2.49
CA PRO A 108 3.53 -5.38 -2.49
C PRO A 108 3.76 -5.96 -3.88
N PRO A 109 5.00 -6.32 -4.25
CA PRO A 109 5.26 -6.99 -5.51
C PRO A 109 4.46 -8.30 -5.59
N PRO A 110 3.95 -8.68 -6.78
CA PRO A 110 3.30 -9.98 -6.97
C PRO A 110 4.23 -11.13 -6.57
N PRO A 111 3.70 -12.26 -6.06
CA PRO A 111 4.51 -13.36 -5.54
C PRO A 111 5.22 -14.20 -6.63
N GLY A 112 5.11 -13.80 -7.90
CA GLY A 112 5.76 -14.49 -9.02
C GLY A 112 5.71 -13.68 -10.31
N LYS A 113 6.06 -14.33 -11.42
CA LYS A 113 6.11 -13.68 -12.74
C LYS A 113 4.70 -13.52 -13.30
N VAL A 114 4.23 -12.27 -13.36
CA VAL A 114 2.93 -11.92 -13.93
C VAL A 114 2.93 -12.13 -15.44
N ILE A 115 1.96 -12.90 -15.93
CA ILE A 115 1.66 -13.01 -17.37
C ILE A 115 0.50 -12.10 -17.77
N GLU A 116 -0.42 -11.85 -16.83
CA GLU A 116 -1.54 -10.95 -17.06
C GLU A 116 -2.00 -10.29 -15.77
N CYS A 117 -2.50 -9.06 -15.87
CA CYS A 117 -2.99 -8.31 -14.72
C CYS A 117 -4.12 -7.37 -15.13
N VAL A 118 -5.17 -7.39 -14.34
CA VAL A 118 -6.32 -6.49 -14.47
C VAL A 118 -6.56 -5.78 -13.15
N GLU A 119 -6.81 -4.48 -13.24
CA GLU A 119 -7.23 -3.64 -12.13
C GLU A 119 -8.65 -3.15 -12.34
N TYR A 120 -9.42 -3.21 -11.26
CA TYR A 120 -10.69 -2.51 -11.12
C TYR A 120 -10.58 -1.43 -10.06
N ALA A 121 -10.82 -0.20 -10.51
CA ALA A 121 -11.01 0.97 -9.68
C ALA A 121 -12.38 1.54 -10.02
N GLY A 122 -13.40 1.12 -9.26
CA GLY A 122 -14.78 1.51 -9.51
C GLY A 122 -14.99 3.03 -9.51
N PRO A 123 -16.03 3.52 -10.22
CA PRO A 123 -16.34 4.95 -10.25
C PRO A 123 -16.70 5.47 -8.87
N TYR A 124 -16.40 6.76 -8.64
CA TYR A 124 -16.90 7.57 -7.53
C TYR A 124 -18.44 7.58 -7.58
N ALA A 125 -19.11 6.60 -6.99
CA ALA A 125 -20.51 6.80 -6.62
C ALA A 125 -20.49 7.69 -5.37
N GLU A 126 -21.03 8.91 -5.47
CA GLU A 126 -21.10 9.91 -4.38
C GLU A 126 -21.84 9.40 -3.12
N GLN A 127 -22.32 8.15 -3.12
CA GLN A 127 -23.13 7.55 -2.06
C GLN A 127 -22.59 6.21 -1.53
N GLU A 128 -21.44 5.71 -2.01
CA GLU A 128 -20.81 4.52 -1.42
C GLU A 128 -19.56 4.86 -0.57
N PRO A 129 -19.47 4.37 0.67
CA PRO A 129 -18.51 4.87 1.66
C PRO A 129 -17.06 4.37 1.48
N GLU A 130 -16.77 3.46 0.56
CA GLU A 130 -15.41 2.92 0.40
C GLU A 130 -15.12 2.38 -1.01
N VAL A 131 -14.38 3.15 -1.81
CA VAL A 131 -13.88 2.67 -3.11
C VAL A 131 -12.84 1.57 -2.85
N TYR A 132 -13.09 0.34 -3.25
CA TYR A 132 -12.07 -0.72 -3.21
C TYR A 132 -11.23 -0.68 -4.47
N VAL A 133 -9.91 -0.68 -4.30
CA VAL A 133 -8.99 -1.02 -5.39
C VAL A 133 -8.85 -2.53 -5.36
N LYS A 134 -9.17 -3.18 -6.48
CA LYS A 134 -8.97 -4.63 -6.65
C LYS A 134 -8.05 -4.88 -7.83
N GLN A 135 -7.04 -5.71 -7.62
CA GLN A 135 -6.16 -6.21 -8.66
C GLN A 135 -6.24 -7.73 -8.68
N LEU A 136 -6.23 -8.26 -9.89
CA LEU A 136 -6.13 -9.69 -10.15
C LEU A 136 -4.91 -9.91 -11.04
N VAL A 137 -4.04 -10.83 -10.63
CA VAL A 137 -2.88 -11.25 -11.43
C VAL A 137 -3.00 -12.72 -11.75
N LEU A 138 -2.59 -13.05 -12.97
CA LEU A 138 -2.35 -14.40 -13.43
C LEU A 138 -0.84 -14.57 -13.58
N LEU A 139 -0.29 -15.58 -12.93
CA LEU A 139 1.14 -15.88 -12.96
C LEU A 139 1.48 -16.96 -13.99
N ASP A 140 2.76 -17.10 -14.32
CA ASP A 140 3.26 -18.08 -15.29
C ASP A 140 3.02 -19.55 -14.87
N ASP A 141 2.96 -19.82 -13.57
CA ASP A 141 2.53 -21.11 -12.99
C ASP A 141 1.01 -21.34 -13.08
N SER A 142 0.26 -20.42 -13.71
CA SER A 142 -1.19 -20.44 -13.86
C SER A 142 -1.97 -20.28 -12.54
N SER A 143 -1.31 -19.83 -11.48
CA SER A 143 -2.00 -19.41 -10.26
C SER A 143 -2.61 -18.02 -10.42
N VAL A 144 -3.76 -17.84 -9.80
CA VAL A 144 -4.49 -16.57 -9.78
C VAL A 144 -4.38 -15.98 -8.38
N TRP A 145 -3.97 -14.72 -8.29
CA TRP A 145 -3.86 -14.01 -7.02
C TRP A 145 -4.65 -12.71 -7.08
N LYS A 146 -5.29 -12.39 -5.97
CA LYS A 146 -5.99 -11.12 -5.79
C LYS A 146 -5.26 -10.25 -4.79
N TRP A 147 -5.36 -8.95 -5.00
CA TRP A 147 -5.07 -7.93 -4.02
C TRP A 147 -6.28 -7.00 -3.94
N SER A 148 -6.77 -6.73 -2.74
CA SER A 148 -7.95 -5.89 -2.53
C SER A 148 -7.71 -4.98 -1.35
N TYR A 149 -7.96 -3.69 -1.53
CA TYR A 149 -7.78 -2.75 -0.45
C TYR A 149 -8.74 -1.56 -0.54
N PRO A 150 -9.35 -1.13 0.58
CA PRO A 150 -10.16 0.07 0.59
C PRO A 150 -9.26 1.28 0.36
N ARG A 151 -9.64 2.11 -0.63
CA ARG A 151 -8.89 3.31 -1.04
C ARG A 151 -8.82 4.34 0.08
N SER A 152 -9.82 4.40 0.95
CA SER A 152 -9.84 5.18 2.20
C SER A 152 -8.61 4.87 3.07
N LEU A 153 -8.27 3.60 3.20
CA LEU A 153 -7.17 3.11 4.01
C LEU A 153 -5.82 3.37 3.32
N ILE A 154 -5.75 3.33 1.99
CA ILE A 154 -4.59 3.82 1.22
C ILE A 154 -4.33 5.30 1.56
N TYR A 155 -5.36 6.15 1.48
CA TYR A 155 -5.23 7.56 1.81
C TYR A 155 -4.88 7.76 3.29
N ALA A 156 -5.43 6.96 4.19
CA ALA A 156 -5.10 7.02 5.62
C ALA A 156 -3.63 6.67 5.87
N ILE A 157 -3.09 5.63 5.22
CA ILE A 157 -1.68 5.23 5.32
C ILE A 157 -0.78 6.34 4.76
N ILE A 158 -1.09 6.89 3.58
CA ILE A 158 -0.31 7.97 2.96
C ILE A 158 -0.32 9.21 3.88
N ARG A 159 -1.50 9.65 4.32
CA ARG A 159 -1.65 10.82 5.20
C ARG A 159 -0.89 10.63 6.51
N ARG A 160 -0.97 9.44 7.09
CA ARG A 160 -0.29 9.11 8.35
C ARG A 160 1.23 9.09 8.19
N ASN A 161 1.75 8.52 7.10
CA ASN A 161 3.19 8.55 6.79
C ASN A 161 3.70 9.98 6.57
N ILE A 162 2.95 10.81 5.83
CA ILE A 162 3.29 12.24 5.65
C ILE A 162 3.29 12.96 7.01
N LEU A 163 2.28 12.73 7.85
CA LEU A 163 2.18 13.35 9.17
C LEU A 163 3.37 12.96 10.07
N PHE A 164 3.70 11.67 10.15
CA PHE A 164 4.84 11.23 10.95
C PHE A 164 6.18 11.71 10.41
N GLY A 165 6.36 11.73 9.09
CA GLY A 165 7.55 12.33 8.47
C GLY A 165 7.69 13.81 8.84
N PHE A 166 6.59 14.57 8.79
CA PHE A 166 6.58 15.98 9.17
C PHE A 166 6.85 16.19 10.66
N LEU A 167 6.23 15.41 11.55
CA LEU A 167 6.47 15.46 12.99
C LEU A 167 7.93 15.10 13.33
N GLY A 168 8.51 14.11 12.64
CA GLY A 168 9.92 13.75 12.77
C GLY A 168 10.85 14.90 12.37
N LEU A 169 10.55 15.59 11.26
CA LEU A 169 11.29 16.78 10.83
C LEU A 169 11.20 17.92 11.85
N LEU A 170 10.01 18.20 12.39
CA LEU A 170 9.82 19.23 13.42
C LEU A 170 10.58 18.91 14.71
N ALA A 171 10.47 17.68 15.20
CA ALA A 171 11.16 17.25 16.41
C ALA A 171 12.69 17.30 16.24
N GLY A 172 13.20 16.82 15.10
CA GLY A 172 14.62 16.90 14.75
C GLY A 172 15.12 18.34 14.66
N GLY A 173 14.34 19.22 14.01
CA GLY A 173 14.66 20.65 13.90
C GLY A 173 14.70 21.37 15.26
N LEU A 174 13.72 21.09 16.13
CA LEU A 174 13.66 21.67 17.48
C LEU A 174 14.88 21.24 18.33
N LEU A 175 15.22 19.95 18.32
CA LEU A 175 16.39 19.42 19.01
C LEU A 175 17.69 20.05 18.47
N GLY A 176 17.82 20.17 17.14
CA GLY A 176 18.97 20.83 16.52
C GLY A 176 19.11 22.28 16.94
N ALA A 177 18.00 23.03 17.00
CA ALA A 177 17.99 24.42 17.47
C ALA A 177 18.40 24.52 18.95
N ILE A 178 17.87 23.66 19.83
CA ILE A 178 18.24 23.64 21.25
C ILE A 178 19.75 23.42 21.41
N VAL A 179 20.30 22.41 20.75
CA VAL A 179 21.75 22.12 20.79
C VAL A 179 22.56 23.32 20.29
N PHE A 180 22.15 23.93 19.18
CA PHE A 180 22.83 25.10 18.63
C PHE A 180 22.84 26.29 19.60
N PHE A 181 21.70 26.60 20.23
CA PHE A 181 21.62 27.68 21.22
C PHE A 181 22.42 27.37 22.49
N THR A 182 22.42 26.12 22.96
CA THR A 182 23.23 25.70 24.11
C THR A 182 24.72 25.86 23.82
N ILE A 183 25.20 25.43 22.65
CA ILE A 183 26.61 25.61 22.23
C ILE A 183 26.95 27.11 22.14
N ARG A 184 26.10 27.89 21.48
CA ARG A 184 26.32 29.34 21.29
C ARG A 184 26.42 30.07 22.63
N ASN A 185 25.59 29.72 23.61
CA ASN A 185 25.62 30.33 24.93
C ASN A 185 26.82 29.85 25.76
N SER A 186 27.23 28.59 25.66
CA SER A 186 28.45 28.07 26.30
C SER A 186 29.68 28.83 25.83
N ASN A 187 29.84 29.04 24.53
CA ASN A 187 30.99 29.77 23.96
C ASN A 187 31.01 31.25 24.35
N LYS A 188 29.82 31.86 24.58
CA LYS A 188 29.76 33.22 25.12
C LYS A 188 30.26 33.28 26.56
N SER A 189 29.85 32.32 27.41
CA SER A 189 30.28 32.26 28.81
C SER A 189 31.80 32.14 28.94
N GLU A 190 32.41 31.20 28.23
CA GLU A 190 33.87 31.00 28.26
C GLU A 190 34.64 32.26 27.83
N LYS A 191 34.11 32.99 26.84
CA LYS A 191 34.70 34.25 26.38
C LYS A 191 34.63 35.35 27.44
N PHE A 192 33.53 35.44 28.19
CA PHE A 192 33.42 36.39 29.31
C PHE A 192 34.36 36.04 30.46
N ASP A 193 34.48 34.76 30.81
CA ASP A 193 35.37 34.32 31.90
C ASP A 193 36.85 34.58 31.56
N SER A 194 37.25 34.39 30.29
CA SER A 194 38.61 34.69 29.83
C SER A 194 38.97 36.18 29.85
N LEU A 195 37.98 37.07 29.66
CA LEU A 195 38.16 38.52 29.71
C LEU A 195 38.15 39.06 31.14
N ALA A 196 37.51 38.34 32.08
CA ALA A 196 37.51 38.70 33.49
C ALA A 196 38.82 38.29 34.21
N GLN A 197 39.62 37.41 33.61
CA GLN A 197 40.91 36.94 34.14
C GLN A 197 42.13 37.69 33.58
N SER A 198 41.94 38.56 32.58
CA SER A 198 42.97 39.45 32.01
C SER A 198 42.88 40.85 32.56
#